data_AF-A0A076MTX9-F1
#
_entry.id   AF-A0A076MTX9-F1
#
_cell.length_a   1.000
_cell.length_b   1.000
_cell.length_c   1.000
_cell.angle_alpha   90.00
_cell.angle_beta   90.00
_cell.angle_gamma   90.00
#
_symmetry.space_group_name_H-M   'P 1'
#
loop_
_entity.id
_entity.type
_entity.pdbx_description
1 polymer ?
#
loop_
_entity_poly.entity_id
_entity_poly.type
_entity_poly.pdbx_seq_one_letter_code
_entity_poly.pdbx_strand_id
1 'polypeptide(L)'
;MRPTDPVPAGDPPVGAAPGPILFFLKAGKLAPVVRQTGHLGTVPDAVTLLLAGPNTQEAAAGYATMLPTGALGVSVGALEQGVVTVNLTAPLETLPEPAKEQIVCTVTAVHAQTGARAANLLVRLIGTPGITQVDGYPVVTTRPEAATPAHGRSCPLLR
;
A
#
# COMPACT_ATOMS: atom_id res chain seq x y z
N MET A 1 10.78 28.20 -50.88
CA MET A 1 10.16 27.65 -49.66
C MET A 1 10.25 28.72 -48.58
N ARG A 2 9.13 29.20 -48.03
CA ARG A 2 9.13 30.15 -46.91
C ARG A 2 8.72 29.38 -45.65
N PRO A 3 9.41 29.51 -44.51
CA PRO A 3 8.97 28.88 -43.27
C PRO A 3 7.62 29.48 -42.84
N THR A 4 6.68 28.62 -42.44
CA THR A 4 5.50 29.03 -41.69
C THR A 4 5.87 29.31 -40.24
N ASP A 5 5.17 30.26 -39.63
CA ASP A 5 5.36 30.63 -38.23
C ASP A 5 5.18 29.41 -37.29
N PRO A 6 5.90 29.38 -36.15
CA PRO A 6 5.73 28.35 -35.15
C PRO A 6 4.29 28.30 -34.65
N VAL A 7 3.68 27.12 -34.67
CA VAL A 7 2.40 26.88 -33.98
C VAL A 7 2.69 26.94 -32.48
N PRO A 8 1.95 27.71 -31.67
CA PRO A 8 2.11 27.70 -30.23
C PRO A 8 1.88 26.27 -29.73
N ALA A 9 2.91 25.65 -29.15
CA ALA A 9 2.70 24.49 -28.32
C ALA A 9 1.81 24.97 -27.17
N GLY A 10 0.62 24.38 -27.02
CA GLY A 10 -0.33 24.75 -25.97
C GLY A 10 0.33 24.73 -24.58
N ASP A 11 -0.29 25.42 -23.63
CA ASP A 11 0.23 25.52 -22.27
C ASP A 11 0.69 24.16 -21.73
N PRO A 12 1.84 24.10 -21.04
CA PRO A 12 2.29 22.88 -20.39
C PRO A 12 1.17 22.39 -19.46
N PRO A 13 0.93 21.07 -19.37
CA PRO A 13 -0.09 20.55 -18.47
C PRO A 13 0.22 21.01 -17.04
N VAL A 14 -0.56 21.98 -16.55
CA VAL A 14 -0.56 22.45 -15.16
C VAL A 14 -1.30 21.42 -14.31
N GLY A 15 -0.70 20.26 -14.16
CA GLY A 15 -1.26 19.16 -13.39
C GLY A 15 -0.31 18.76 -12.27
N ALA A 16 -0.22 19.57 -11.21
CA ALA A 16 0.32 19.06 -9.95
C ALA A 16 -0.55 17.86 -9.57
N ALA A 17 0.01 16.66 -9.58
CA ALA A 17 -0.76 15.48 -9.29
C ALA A 17 -1.32 15.59 -7.86
N PRO A 18 -2.63 15.37 -7.64
CA PRO A 18 -3.28 15.71 -6.38
C PRO A 18 -2.65 15.02 -5.17
N GLY A 19 -2.20 13.77 -5.34
CA GLY A 19 -1.25 13.10 -4.46
C GLY A 19 -1.35 11.58 -4.50
N PRO A 20 -0.73 10.86 -3.55
CA PRO A 20 -0.70 9.39 -3.55
C PRO A 20 -2.11 8.81 -3.34
N ILE A 21 -2.38 7.64 -3.92
CA ILE A 21 -3.57 6.84 -3.58
C ILE A 21 -3.25 5.97 -2.38
N LEU A 22 -4.02 6.16 -1.32
CA LEU A 22 -4.01 5.34 -0.11
C LEU A 22 -5.21 4.41 -0.12
N PHE A 23 -5.06 3.19 0.39
CA PHE A 23 -6.17 2.26 0.55
C PHE A 23 -6.63 2.23 2.01
N PHE A 24 -7.83 2.75 2.24
CA PHE A 24 -8.54 2.67 3.51
C PHE A 24 -9.69 1.66 3.42
N LEU A 25 -10.35 1.42 4.55
CA LEU A 25 -11.61 0.71 4.57
C LEU A 25 -12.77 1.69 4.50
N LYS A 26 -13.79 1.38 3.71
CA LYS A 26 -15.09 2.04 3.71
C LYS A 26 -16.17 0.99 3.78
N ALA A 27 -17.02 1.05 4.81
CA ALA A 27 -18.00 0.01 5.10
C ALA A 27 -17.38 -1.41 5.12
N GLY A 28 -16.17 -1.53 5.70
CA GLY A 28 -15.44 -2.80 5.83
C GLY A 28 -14.74 -3.31 4.56
N LYS A 29 -14.75 -2.55 3.45
CA LYS A 29 -14.11 -2.93 2.19
C LYS A 29 -12.97 -1.98 1.82
N LEU A 30 -11.92 -2.51 1.19
CA LEU A 30 -10.84 -1.70 0.63
C LEU A 30 -11.40 -0.66 -0.37
N ALA A 31 -11.02 0.59 -0.17
CA ALA A 31 -11.41 1.72 -1.00
C ALA A 31 -10.23 2.69 -1.17
N PRO A 32 -10.01 3.22 -2.38
CA PRO A 32 -8.95 4.19 -2.62
C PRO A 32 -9.31 5.55 -2.00
N VAL A 33 -8.29 6.33 -1.67
CA VAL A 33 -8.41 7.76 -1.39
C VAL A 33 -7.20 8.45 -1.98
N VAL A 34 -7.42 9.48 -2.80
CA VAL A 34 -6.33 10.36 -3.24
C VAL A 34 -6.05 11.35 -2.12
N ARG A 35 -4.87 11.25 -1.50
CA ARG A 35 -4.46 12.15 -0.42
C ARG A 35 -3.93 13.44 -1.04
N GLN A 36 -4.54 14.58 -0.71
CA GLN A 36 -4.14 15.89 -1.24
C GLN A 36 -2.83 16.38 -0.61
N THR A 37 -1.70 16.02 -1.21
CA THR A 37 -0.35 16.47 -0.82
C THR A 37 0.24 17.45 -1.82
N GLY A 38 -0.35 17.58 -3.02
CA GLY A 38 0.17 18.42 -4.11
C GLY A 38 1.31 17.78 -4.90
N HIS A 39 1.65 16.51 -4.62
CA HIS A 39 2.65 15.72 -5.34
C HIS A 39 2.31 14.23 -5.24
N LEU A 40 2.59 13.43 -6.28
CA LEU A 40 2.33 11.98 -6.28
C LEU A 40 2.90 11.24 -5.06
N GLY A 41 4.02 11.74 -4.51
CA GLY A 41 4.70 11.12 -3.38
C GLY A 41 5.46 9.85 -3.79
N THR A 42 6.17 9.27 -2.83
CA THR A 42 6.87 7.98 -2.99
C THR A 42 6.12 6.87 -2.26
N VAL A 43 6.47 5.60 -2.53
CA VAL A 43 5.93 4.47 -1.76
C VAL A 43 6.19 4.62 -0.25
N PRO A 44 7.41 4.96 0.23
CA PRO A 44 7.65 5.28 1.63
C PRO A 44 6.70 6.35 2.21
N ASP A 45 6.52 7.46 1.48
CA ASP A 45 5.66 8.57 1.94
C ASP A 45 4.20 8.12 2.05
N ALA A 46 3.71 7.37 1.05
CA ALA A 46 2.35 6.88 1.04
C ALA A 46 2.07 5.88 2.16
N VAL A 47 3.01 4.96 2.45
CA VAL A 47 2.85 4.04 3.58
C VAL A 47 2.89 4.80 4.90
N THR A 48 3.70 5.85 5.02
CA THR A 48 3.71 6.74 6.19
C THR A 48 2.35 7.46 6.37
N LEU A 49 1.78 7.99 5.29
CA LEU A 49 0.46 8.63 5.31
C LEU A 49 -0.67 7.64 5.64
N LEU A 50 -0.55 6.39 5.18
CA LEU A 50 -1.49 5.32 5.50
C LEU A 50 -1.46 4.96 7.00
N LEU A 51 -0.27 4.88 7.59
CA LEU A 51 -0.07 4.61 9.03
C LEU A 51 -0.58 5.75 9.91
N ALA A 52 -0.48 7.00 9.44
CA ALA A 52 -1.11 8.14 10.10
C ALA A 52 -2.65 8.05 10.10
N GLY A 53 -3.23 7.17 9.29
CA GLY A 53 -4.66 6.93 9.20
C GLY A 53 -5.41 7.95 8.33
N PRO A 54 -6.75 7.82 8.26
CA PRO A 54 -7.61 8.78 7.60
C PRO A 54 -7.50 10.16 8.27
N ASN A 55 -7.46 11.23 7.48
CA ASN A 55 -7.59 12.58 8.03
C ASN A 55 -9.04 12.88 8.46
N THR A 56 -9.29 14.03 9.08
CA THR A 56 -10.62 14.40 9.60
C THR A 56 -11.73 14.36 8.53
N GLN A 57 -11.44 14.81 7.30
CA GLN A 57 -12.41 14.81 6.22
C GLN A 57 -12.70 13.40 5.70
N GLU A 58 -11.67 12.57 5.59
CA GLU A 58 -11.79 11.17 5.18
C GLU A 58 -12.54 10.35 6.24
N ALA A 59 -12.23 10.55 7.52
CA ALA A 59 -12.94 9.94 8.63
C ALA A 59 -14.43 10.35 8.64
N ALA A 60 -14.72 11.63 8.43
CA ALA A 60 -16.10 12.13 8.30
C ALA A 60 -16.84 11.54 7.08
N ALA A 61 -16.11 11.17 6.02
CA ALA A 61 -16.63 10.46 4.86
C ALA A 61 -16.75 8.93 5.05
N GLY A 62 -16.48 8.42 6.26
CA GLY A 62 -16.62 7.02 6.64
C GLY A 62 -15.44 6.13 6.28
N TYR A 63 -14.27 6.70 6.00
CA TYR A 63 -13.03 5.94 5.83
C TYR A 63 -12.42 5.58 7.19
N ALA A 64 -11.89 4.36 7.29
CA ALA A 64 -11.26 3.82 8.49
C ALA A 64 -9.97 3.07 8.13
N THR A 65 -9.14 2.81 9.13
CA THR A 65 -7.96 1.95 9.00
C THR A 65 -7.99 0.83 10.02
N MET A 66 -7.50 -0.36 9.65
CA MET A 66 -7.22 -1.44 10.61
C MET A 66 -5.74 -1.52 10.99
N LEU A 67 -4.93 -0.57 10.54
CA LEU A 67 -3.57 -0.45 11.02
C LEU A 67 -3.57 -0.03 12.51
N PRO A 68 -2.69 -0.62 13.33
CA PRO A 68 -2.56 -0.25 14.73
C PRO A 68 -2.29 1.25 14.86
N THR A 69 -3.06 1.93 15.72
CA THR A 69 -2.78 3.32 16.10
C THR A 69 -1.55 3.34 17.02
N GLY A 70 -0.45 3.99 16.62
CA GLY A 70 0.75 4.11 17.45
C GLY A 70 2.06 4.04 16.65
N ALA A 71 3.17 3.79 17.36
CA ALA A 71 4.52 3.71 16.80
C ALA A 71 4.78 2.43 15.99
N LEU A 72 3.88 2.08 15.07
CA LEU A 72 4.19 1.10 14.03
C LEU A 72 5.19 1.75 13.09
N GLY A 73 6.47 1.48 13.33
CA GLY A 73 7.55 1.87 12.44
C GLY A 73 7.47 1.08 11.16
N VAL A 74 7.73 1.75 10.05
CA VAL A 74 7.83 1.14 8.74
C VAL A 74 9.09 1.60 8.04
N SER A 75 9.73 0.68 7.32
CA SER A 75 10.72 1.04 6.32
C SER A 75 10.39 0.31 5.02
N VAL A 76 10.53 1.03 3.91
CA VAL A 76 10.28 0.49 2.57
C VAL A 76 11.62 0.40 1.86
N GLY A 77 11.97 -0.80 1.42
CA GLY A 77 13.15 -1.06 0.61
C GLY A 77 12.97 -0.59 -0.84
N ALA A 78 14.09 -0.51 -1.57
CA ALA A 78 14.06 -0.26 -2.99
C ALA A 78 13.30 -1.38 -3.76
N LEU A 79 12.85 -1.05 -4.97
CA LEU A 79 12.31 -2.05 -5.89
C LEU A 79 13.44 -2.91 -6.43
N GLU A 80 13.50 -4.16 -6.00
CA GLU A 80 14.53 -5.12 -6.40
C GLU A 80 13.87 -6.29 -7.12
N GLN A 81 14.23 -6.51 -8.40
CA GLN A 81 13.72 -7.63 -9.20
C GLN A 81 12.18 -7.74 -9.23
N GLY A 82 11.48 -6.60 -9.22
CA GLY A 82 10.01 -6.56 -9.19
C GLY A 82 9.39 -6.71 -7.79
N VAL A 83 10.19 -6.75 -6.73
CA VAL A 83 9.74 -6.88 -5.34
C VAL A 83 9.97 -5.59 -4.57
N VAL A 84 8.93 -5.05 -3.94
CA VAL A 84 9.05 -4.01 -2.90
C VAL A 84 8.93 -4.67 -1.54
N THR A 85 9.94 -4.50 -0.69
CA THR A 85 9.93 -5.02 0.68
C THR A 85 9.49 -3.94 1.65
N VAL A 86 8.47 -4.23 2.46
CA VAL A 86 7.98 -3.37 3.53
C VAL A 86 8.29 -4.05 4.87
N ASN A 87 9.17 -3.45 5.65
CA ASN A 87 9.52 -3.92 6.99
C ASN A 87 8.68 -3.18 8.03
N LEU A 88 8.06 -3.93 8.93
CA LEU A 88 7.22 -3.45 10.01
C LEU A 88 7.90 -3.75 11.34
N THR A 89 7.82 -2.81 12.29
CA THR A 89 8.35 -3.02 13.65
C THR A 89 7.44 -3.87 14.53
N ALA A 90 6.42 -4.50 13.96
CA ALA A 90 5.48 -5.39 14.64
C ALA A 90 5.47 -6.78 14.00
N PRO A 91 5.13 -7.84 14.76
CA PRO A 91 4.97 -9.18 14.21
C PRO A 91 3.79 -9.25 13.23
N LEU A 92 3.99 -9.87 12.06
CA LEU A 92 2.98 -9.92 11.00
C LEU A 92 1.72 -10.67 11.41
N GLU A 93 1.85 -11.65 12.30
CA GLU A 93 0.76 -12.42 12.87
C GLU A 93 -0.18 -11.59 13.74
N THR A 94 0.29 -10.45 14.26
CA THR A 94 -0.56 -9.53 15.04
C THR A 94 -1.33 -8.54 14.17
N LEU A 95 -0.95 -8.41 12.89
CA LEU A 95 -1.68 -7.56 11.95
C LEU A 95 -2.91 -8.30 11.40
N PRO A 96 -4.11 -7.70 11.48
CA PRO A 96 -5.29 -8.29 10.85
C PRO A 96 -5.13 -8.25 9.33
N GLU A 97 -5.74 -9.22 8.63
CA GLU A 97 -5.64 -9.32 7.17
C GLU A 97 -6.03 -8.04 6.40
N PRO A 98 -7.12 -7.33 6.76
CA PRO A 98 -7.43 -6.04 6.14
C PRO A 98 -6.30 -5.01 6.25
N ALA A 99 -5.55 -4.99 7.35
CA ALA A 99 -4.44 -4.05 7.52
C ALA A 99 -3.27 -4.38 6.56
N LYS A 100 -2.97 -5.67 6.38
CA LYS A 100 -1.97 -6.11 5.40
C LYS A 100 -2.40 -5.73 3.98
N GLU A 101 -3.68 -5.91 3.66
CA GLU A 101 -4.22 -5.54 2.35
C GLU A 101 -4.18 -4.03 2.08
N GLN A 102 -4.49 -3.21 3.09
CA GLN A 102 -4.36 -1.76 2.97
C GLN A 102 -2.92 -1.35 2.61
N ILE A 103 -1.91 -1.96 3.25
CA ILE A 103 -0.49 -1.72 2.93
C ILE A 103 -0.18 -2.15 1.50
N VAL A 104 -0.48 -3.41 1.16
CA VAL A 104 -0.20 -3.97 -0.17
C VAL A 104 -0.82 -3.12 -1.27
N CYS A 105 -2.10 -2.76 -1.15
CA CYS A 105 -2.78 -2.00 -2.17
C CYS A 105 -2.32 -0.54 -2.28
N THR A 106 -1.93 0.07 -1.17
CA THR A 106 -1.31 1.40 -1.20
C THR A 106 0.03 1.35 -1.95
N VAL A 107 0.89 0.37 -1.63
CA VAL A 107 2.18 0.18 -2.31
C VAL A 107 1.98 -0.03 -3.82
N THR A 108 1.06 -0.93 -4.20
CA THR A 108 0.81 -1.22 -5.61
C THR A 108 0.25 -0.02 -6.36
N ALA A 109 -0.68 0.74 -5.75
CA ALA A 109 -1.31 1.88 -6.41
C ALA A 109 -0.34 3.03 -6.64
N VAL A 110 0.49 3.35 -5.65
CA VAL A 110 1.50 4.39 -5.79
C VAL A 110 2.58 3.99 -6.78
N HIS A 111 2.98 2.72 -6.79
CA HIS A 111 3.89 2.21 -7.82
C HIS A 111 3.29 2.31 -9.24
N ALA A 112 1.99 2.05 -9.40
CA ALA A 112 1.31 2.21 -10.68
C ALA A 112 1.23 3.68 -11.13
N GLN A 113 1.03 4.62 -10.19
CA GLN A 113 0.97 6.05 -10.48
C GLN A 113 2.26 6.62 -11.05
N THR A 114 3.41 6.02 -10.72
CA THR A 114 4.70 6.45 -11.28
C THR A 114 4.94 5.96 -12.71
N GLY A 115 3.92 5.40 -13.37
CA GLY A 115 3.98 4.91 -14.75
C GLY A 115 4.60 3.52 -14.90
N ALA A 116 4.89 2.84 -13.79
CA ALA A 116 5.39 1.47 -13.79
C ALA A 116 4.23 0.46 -13.94
N ARG A 117 4.48 -0.67 -14.63
CA ARG A 117 3.47 -1.72 -14.77
C ARG A 117 3.26 -2.44 -13.44
N ALA A 118 2.08 -2.28 -12.84
CA ALA A 118 1.69 -3.01 -11.64
C ALA A 118 1.65 -4.55 -11.80
N ALA A 119 1.52 -5.04 -13.04
CA ALA A 119 1.28 -6.46 -13.35
C ALA A 119 2.37 -7.43 -12.86
N ASN A 120 3.59 -6.95 -12.58
CA ASN A 120 4.71 -7.78 -12.10
C ASN A 120 5.24 -7.34 -10.73
N LEU A 121 4.52 -6.44 -10.04
CA LEU A 121 4.94 -5.99 -8.72
C LEU A 121 4.56 -7.03 -7.65
N LEU A 122 5.55 -7.48 -6.89
CA LEU A 122 5.36 -8.25 -5.69
C LEU A 122 5.61 -7.36 -4.47
N VAL A 123 4.73 -7.45 -3.47
CA VAL A 123 4.93 -6.77 -2.18
C VAL A 123 5.28 -7.82 -1.15
N ARG A 124 6.48 -7.71 -0.56
CA ARG A 124 6.93 -8.55 0.54
C ARG A 124 6.74 -7.79 1.84
N LEU A 125 5.90 -8.31 2.73
CA LEU A 125 5.82 -7.81 4.10
C LEU A 125 6.79 -8.60 4.99
N ILE A 126 7.55 -7.90 5.83
CA ILE A 126 8.43 -8.48 6.85
C ILE A 126 8.06 -7.82 8.18
N GLY A 127 7.86 -8.60 9.23
CA GLY A 127 7.64 -8.11 10.59
C GLY A 127 8.78 -8.55 11.50
N THR A 128 8.79 -8.00 12.72
CA THR A 128 9.64 -8.55 13.78
C THR A 128 9.20 -9.98 14.11
N PRO A 129 10.12 -10.86 14.56
CA PRO A 129 9.71 -12.19 15.03
C PRO A 129 8.72 -12.02 16.18
N GLY A 130 7.54 -12.64 16.09
CA GLY A 130 6.64 -12.68 17.23
C GLY A 130 7.08 -13.68 18.28
N ILE A 131 6.54 -13.48 19.47
CA ILE A 131 6.68 -14.39 20.60
C ILE A 131 5.31 -15.03 20.83
N THR A 132 5.25 -16.36 20.75
CA THR A 132 4.04 -17.12 21.12
C THR A 132 4.33 -17.82 22.44
N GLN A 133 3.54 -17.51 23.47
CA GLN A 133 3.58 -18.29 24.70
C GLN A 133 2.99 -19.67 24.41
N VAL A 134 3.78 -20.71 24.67
CA VAL A 134 3.32 -22.09 24.52
C VAL A 134 2.61 -22.47 25.82
N ASP A 135 1.27 -22.47 25.82
CA ASP A 135 0.46 -22.91 26.99
C ASP A 135 0.42 -24.45 27.15
N GLY A 136 1.29 -25.16 26.42
CA GLY A 136 1.40 -26.61 26.36
C GLY A 136 1.68 -27.07 24.92
N TYR A 137 2.27 -28.26 24.78
CA TYR A 137 2.48 -28.90 23.48
C TYR A 137 1.26 -29.75 23.14
N PRO A 138 0.32 -29.33 22.28
CA PRO A 138 -0.55 -30.30 21.63
C PRO A 138 0.33 -31.14 20.70
N VAL A 139 0.31 -32.47 20.87
CA VAL A 139 0.94 -33.39 19.93
C VAL A 139 0.12 -33.33 18.63
N VAL A 140 0.49 -32.44 17.72
CA VAL A 140 -0.12 -32.36 16.39
C VAL A 140 0.45 -33.49 15.54
N THR A 141 -0.31 -34.58 15.37
CA THR A 141 0.08 -35.74 14.53
C THR A 141 -0.19 -35.49 13.03
N THR A 142 -0.77 -34.35 12.67
CA THR A 142 -1.12 -34.04 11.28
C THR A 142 -0.04 -33.20 10.60
N ARG A 143 0.45 -33.72 9.47
CA ARG A 143 1.37 -33.05 8.55
C ARG A 143 0.86 -31.63 8.24
N PRO A 144 1.69 -30.57 8.35
CA PRO A 144 1.27 -29.23 7.96
C PRO A 144 0.91 -29.25 6.47
N GLU A 145 -0.38 -29.01 6.19
CA GLU A 145 -0.84 -28.74 4.84
C GLU A 145 -0.14 -27.47 4.38
N ALA A 146 0.52 -27.54 3.23
CA ALA A 146 1.30 -26.44 2.69
C ALA A 146 0.45 -25.17 2.67
N ALA A 147 0.95 -24.10 3.30
CA ALA A 147 0.31 -22.80 3.24
C ALA A 147 0.05 -22.46 1.77
N THR A 148 -1.23 -22.41 1.40
CA THR A 148 -1.64 -22.06 0.05
C THR A 148 -1.08 -20.66 -0.21
N PRO A 149 -0.32 -20.44 -1.30
CA PRO A 149 0.13 -19.09 -1.63
C PRO A 149 -1.12 -18.21 -1.70
N ALA A 150 -1.09 -17.09 -0.98
CA ALA A 150 -2.16 -16.11 -1.02
C ALA A 150 -2.44 -15.79 -2.49
N HIS A 151 -3.57 -16.27 -3.01
CA HIS A 151 -3.98 -16.05 -4.39
C HIS A 151 -3.99 -14.54 -4.60
N GLY A 152 -3.37 -14.07 -5.71
CA GLY A 152 -3.14 -12.67 -6.01
C GLY A 152 -4.36 -11.81 -5.66
N ARG A 153 -4.31 -11.19 -4.47
CA ARG A 153 -5.41 -10.37 -3.97
C ARG A 153 -5.43 -9.11 -4.81
N SER A 154 -6.41 -9.03 -5.70
CA SER A 154 -6.53 -7.92 -6.65
C SER A 154 -6.99 -6.68 -5.88
N CYS A 155 -6.14 -5.67 -5.84
CA CYS A 155 -6.49 -4.38 -5.28
C CYS A 155 -7.60 -3.77 -6.14
N PRO A 156 -8.78 -3.50 -5.58
CA PRO A 156 -9.88 -2.96 -6.35
C PRO A 156 -9.39 -1.62 -6.91
N LEU A 157 -9.31 -1.51 -8.25
CA LEU A 157 -8.94 -0.36 -9.10
C LEU A 157 -7.63 -0.45 -9.89
N LEU A 158 -6.83 -1.50 -9.74
CA LEU A 158 -5.62 -1.71 -10.56
C LEU A 158 -5.84 -2.75 -11.67
N ARG A 159 -7.03 -2.76 -12.29
CA ARG A 159 -7.34 -3.64 -13.42
C ARG A 159 -6.93 -3.03 -14.75
#